data_AF-A0A1K1KMT0-F1
#
_entry.id   AF-A0A1K1KMT0-F1
#
_cell.length_a   1.000
_cell.length_b   1.000
_cell.length_c   1.000
_cell.angle_alpha   90.00
_cell.angle_beta   90.00
_cell.angle_gamma   90.00
#
_symmetry.space_group_name_H-M   'P 1'
#
loop_
_entity.id
_entity.type
_entity.pdbx_description
1 polymer ?
#
loop_
_entity_poly.entity_id
_entity_poly.type
_entity_poly.pdbx_seq_one_letter_code
_entity_poly.pdbx_strand_id
1 'polypeptide(L)' 'MFRTQINSNAPIVKGSGKMMVELPFIPHAGDNLMLGDSQALWQVVKVTYIIHDEFHPKRDFVDLVVEVVLSED' A
#
# COMPACT_ATOMS: atom_id res chain seq x y z
N MET A 1 -13.15 0.68 -2.18
CA MET A 1 -11.87 -0.03 -1.96
C MET A 1 -10.85 0.61 -2.88
N PHE A 2 -9.66 0.91 -2.37
CA PHE A 2 -8.55 1.52 -3.12
C PHE A 2 -7.61 0.42 -3.59
N ARG A 3 -7.41 0.31 -4.89
CA ARG A 3 -6.39 -0.60 -5.42
C ARG A 3 -5.02 -0.05 -5.01
N THR A 4 -4.26 -0.86 -4.30
CA THR A 4 -3.05 -0.41 -3.63
C THR A 4 -1.89 -1.32 -3.98
N GLN A 5 -0.81 -0.75 -4.49
CA GLN A 5 0.50 -1.38 -4.57
C GLN A 5 1.29 -1.06 -3.30
N ILE A 6 1.60 -2.07 -2.52
CA ILE A 6 2.49 -1.93 -1.37
C ILE A 6 3.91 -2.29 -1.83
N ASN A 7 4.84 -1.35 -1.68
CA ASN A 7 6.26 -1.53 -1.90
C ASN A 7 6.97 -1.61 -0.54
N SER A 8 7.59 -2.74 -0.26
CA SER A 8 8.42 -2.93 0.92
C SER A 8 9.90 -2.78 0.59
N ASN A 9 10.63 -2.19 1.53
CA ASN A 9 12.09 -2.18 1.51
C ASN A 9 12.71 -3.55 1.86
N ALA A 10 11.89 -4.53 2.20
CA ALA A 10 12.27 -5.89 2.57
C ALA A 10 11.44 -6.93 1.77
N PRO A 11 11.87 -8.20 1.73
CA PRO A 11 11.11 -9.24 1.03
C PRO A 11 9.80 -9.52 1.78
N ILE A 12 8.66 -9.09 1.22
CA ILE A 12 7.35 -9.60 1.63
C ILE A 12 7.24 -11.01 1.02
N VAL A 13 7.73 -12.00 1.75
CA VAL A 13 7.60 -13.45 1.49
C VAL A 13 7.96 -13.89 0.04
N LYS A 14 9.20 -14.34 -0.18
CA LYS A 14 9.67 -15.00 -1.43
C LYS A 14 9.27 -14.29 -2.74
N GLY A 15 9.50 -12.99 -2.82
CA GLY A 15 9.28 -12.21 -4.03
C GLY A 15 9.82 -10.79 -3.91
N SER A 16 9.94 -10.08 -5.03
CA SER A 16 10.22 -8.64 -5.06
C SER A 16 9.27 -7.98 -4.07
N GLY A 17 9.74 -7.19 -3.08
CA GLY A 17 8.93 -6.58 -2.02
C GLY A 17 7.84 -5.64 -2.55
N LYS A 18 6.87 -6.18 -3.26
CA LYS A 18 5.80 -5.52 -4.00
C LYS A 18 4.59 -6.45 -3.95
N MET A 19 3.47 -5.95 -3.45
CA MET A 19 2.21 -6.69 -3.42
C MET A 19 1.05 -5.79 -3.85
N MET A 20 0.08 -6.35 -4.55
CA MET A 20 -1.16 -5.64 -4.90
C MET A 20 -2.27 -6.07 -3.94
N VAL A 21 -2.92 -5.12 -3.29
CA VAL A 21 -4.04 -5.35 -2.36
C VAL A 21 -5.15 -4.34 -2.59
N GLU A 22 -6.33 -4.61 -2.04
CA GLU A 22 -7.40 -3.62 -1.93
C GLU A 22 -7.51 -3.16 -0.48
N LEU A 23 -7.29 -1.85 -0.24
CA LEU A 23 -7.48 -1.28 1.08
C LEU A 23 -8.87 -0.62 1.20
N PRO A 24 -9.57 -0.79 2.33
CA PRO A 24 -10.84 -0.10 2.55
C PRO A 24 -10.68 1.38 2.89
N PHE A 25 -9.46 1.82 3.17
CA PHE A 25 -9.10 3.19 3.54
C PHE A 25 -7.79 3.60 2.86
N ILE A 26 -7.46 4.89 2.96
CA ILE A 26 -6.20 5.45 2.52
C ILE A 26 -5.28 5.55 3.74
N PRO A 27 -4.18 4.80 3.82
CA PRO A 27 -3.24 4.91 4.93
C PRO A 27 -2.49 6.25 4.87
N HIS A 28 -1.94 6.67 6.00
CA HIS A 28 -1.05 7.82 6.11
C HIS A 28 0.35 7.38 6.55
N ALA A 29 1.34 8.24 6.33
CA ALA A 29 2.67 8.00 6.86
C ALA A 29 2.63 7.92 8.41
N GLY A 30 3.25 6.88 8.96
CA GLY A 30 3.22 6.53 10.38
C GLY A 30 2.15 5.51 10.75
N ASP A 31 1.13 5.26 9.90
CA ASP A 31 0.14 4.22 10.14
C ASP A 31 0.80 2.83 10.08
N ASN A 32 0.25 1.90 10.84
CA ASN A 32 0.69 0.50 10.82
C ASN A 32 -0.30 -0.37 10.05
N LEU A 33 0.23 -1.21 9.16
CA LEU A 33 -0.50 -2.17 8.36
C LEU A 33 -0.07 -3.59 8.73
N MET A 34 -1.03 -4.47 8.96
CA MET A 34 -0.78 -5.91 9.11
C MET A 34 -0.80 -6.55 7.73
N LEU A 35 0.35 -7.06 7.28
CA LEU A 35 0.52 -7.57 5.92
C LEU A 35 1.06 -9.01 5.92
N GLY A 36 0.63 -9.78 4.91
CA GLY A 36 1.03 -11.16 4.67
C GLY A 36 0.37 -12.18 5.61
N ASP A 37 0.67 -13.46 5.38
CA ASP A 37 0.08 -14.58 6.14
C ASP A 37 0.53 -14.59 7.61
N SER A 38 1.75 -14.12 7.88
CA SER A 38 2.27 -13.96 9.24
C SER A 38 1.71 -12.74 9.96
N GLN A 39 0.90 -11.92 9.28
CA GLN A 39 0.31 -10.70 9.83
C GLN A 39 1.36 -9.79 10.51
N ALA A 40 2.55 -9.70 9.90
CA ALA A 40 3.63 -8.88 10.43
C ALA A 40 3.21 -7.39 10.40
N LEU A 41 3.66 -6.62 11.38
CA LEU A 41 3.37 -5.20 11.49
C LEU A 41 4.35 -4.41 10.61
N TRP A 42 3.81 -3.62 9.69
CA TRP A 42 4.58 -2.77 8.80
C TRP A 42 4.17 -1.32 8.97
N GLN A 43 5.14 -0.44 9.13
CA GLN A 43 4.88 0.99 9.20
C GLN A 43 4.88 1.60 7.80
N VAL A 44 3.89 2.42 7.51
CA VAL A 44 3.78 3.19 6.27
C VAL A 44 4.75 4.36 6.33
N VAL A 45 5.66 4.41 5.36
CA VAL A 45 6.64 5.51 5.21
C VAL A 45 6.10 6.58 4.28
N LYS A 46 5.42 6.18 3.22
CA LYS A 46 4.95 7.10 2.19
C LYS A 46 3.73 6.56 1.47
N VAL A 47 2.83 7.47 1.09
CA VAL A 47 1.66 7.16 0.26
C VAL A 47 1.64 8.10 -0.93
N THR A 48 1.55 7.52 -2.13
CA THR A 48 1.48 8.24 -3.40
C THR A 48 0.15 7.93 -4.07
N TYR A 49 -0.56 8.98 -4.47
CA TYR A 49 -1.82 8.88 -5.20
C TYR A 49 -1.52 8.83 -6.70
N ILE A 50 -2.04 7.80 -7.36
CA ILE A 50 -2.08 7.71 -8.81
C ILE A 50 -3.54 7.95 -9.21
N ILE A 51 -3.81 9.15 -9.72
CA ILE A 51 -5.12 9.53 -10.23
C ILE A 51 -5.12 9.22 -11.72
N HIS A 52 -5.90 8.23 -12.12
CA HIS A 52 -6.14 7.92 -13.53
C HIS A 52 -7.31 8.76 -14.04
N ASP A 53 -7.03 9.95 -14.57
CA ASP A 53 -8.02 10.71 -15.33
C ASP A 53 -7.54 10.88 -16.76
N GLU A 54 -8.28 10.30 -17.70
CA GLU A 54 -8.14 10.74 -19.09
C GLU A 54 -9.47 11.15 -19.74
N PHE A 55 -10.67 10.73 -19.30
CA PHE A 55 -11.90 11.13 -20.01
C PHE A 55 -13.23 11.08 -19.21
N HIS A 56 -13.31 10.54 -17.99
CA HIS A 56 -14.58 10.39 -17.26
C HIS A 56 -14.44 10.50 -15.73
N PRO A 57 -14.58 11.72 -15.16
CA PRO A 57 -14.20 12.06 -13.77
C PRO A 57 -15.24 11.68 -12.69
N LYS A 58 -16.06 10.63 -12.90
CA LYS A 58 -17.13 10.26 -11.93
C LYS A 58 -16.91 8.93 -11.20
N ARG A 59 -15.75 8.32 -11.37
CA ARG A 59 -15.31 7.21 -10.50
C ARG A 59 -13.82 7.39 -10.26
N ASP A 60 -13.51 8.02 -9.13
CA ASP A 60 -12.14 8.18 -8.64
C ASP A 60 -11.57 6.79 -8.31
N PHE A 61 -11.01 6.11 -9.31
CA PHE A 61 -10.14 4.97 -9.10
C PHE A 61 -8.76 5.53 -8.77
N VAL A 62 -8.59 5.92 -7.51
CA VAL A 62 -7.28 6.27 -6.96
C VAL A 62 -6.53 4.97 -6.75
N ASP A 63 -5.50 4.74 -7.56
CA ASP A 63 -4.51 3.72 -7.31
C ASP A 63 -3.52 4.28 -6.27
N LEU A 64 -3.24 3.52 -5.22
CA LEU A 64 -2.31 3.93 -4.15
C LEU A 64 -0.98 3.20 -4.32
N VAL A 65 0.12 3.92 -4.19
CA VAL A 65 1.43 3.30 -3.97
C VAL A 65 1.86 3.61 -2.55
N VAL A 66 1.96 2.58 -1.73
CA VAL A 66 2.28 2.67 -0.30
C VAL A 66 3.65 2.06 -0.09
N GLU A 67 4.60 2.86 0.41
CA GLU A 67 5.91 2.37 0.82
C GLU A 67 5.87 1.99 2.29
N VAL A 68 6.35 0.80 2.62
CA VAL A 68 6.32 0.26 3.99
C VAL A 68 7.67 -0.29 4.42
N VAL A 69 7.90 -0.28 5.73
CA VAL A 69 9.07 -0.88 6.38
C VAL A 69 8.62 -1.79 7.52
N LEU A 70 9.37 -2.84 7.80
CA LEU A 70 9.04 -3.74 8.91
C LEU A 70 9.16 -2.95 10.21
N SER A 71 8.12 -2.93 11.03
CA SER A 71 8.19 -2.31 12.34
C SER A 71 9.10 -3.19 13.20
N GLU A 72 10.20 -2.63 13.68
CA GLU A 72 10.96 -3.22 14.78
C GLU A 72 10.20 -2.86 16.07
N ASP A 73 9.76 -3.86 16.83
CA ASP A 73 9.17 -3.68 18.17
C ASP A 73 10.15 -2.96 19.12
#